data_AF-A0A0F9CKN4-F1
#
_entry.id   AF-A0A0F9CKN4-F1
#
_cell.length_a   1.000
_cell.length_b   1.000
_cell.length_c   1.000
_cell.angle_alpha   90.00
_cell.angle_beta   90.00
_cell.angle_gamma   90.00
#
_symmetry.space_group_name_H-M   'P 1'
#
loop_
_entity.id
_entity.type
_entity.pdbx_description
1 polymer ?
#
loop_
_entity_poly.entity_id
_entity_poly.type
_entity_poly.pdbx_seq_one_letter_code
_entity_poly.pdbx_strand_id
1 'polypeptide(L)'
;MSEAGVGYRGPADPSLSVEALVKRLDDAQGVVAVDTETISIKDRTCIGLSIALGPTESIYFRMLPDTSEFWQHAMRAVARPDLTKVYHNALFDLGVLSTVAPHMYQPDVTNIADTSLISKVQGQPARLKDLAFDRLGLEIQAIDDILPARHTMLDLFWGDVAFKCMQDSTATYRLYVDYPPEELPPNLLDCY
;
A
#
# COMPACT_ATOMS: atom_id res chain seq x y z
N MET A 1 13.65 -8.11 -7.94
CA MET A 1 13.69 -6.64 -8.14
C MET A 1 14.18 -6.41 -9.55
N SER A 2 13.36 -5.79 -10.40
CA SER A 2 13.70 -5.61 -11.81
C SER A 2 14.42 -4.27 -12.05
N GLU A 3 15.21 -4.21 -13.14
CA GLU A 3 15.76 -2.94 -13.63
C GLU A 3 14.66 -1.96 -14.06
N ALA A 4 13.44 -2.44 -14.36
CA ALA A 4 12.26 -1.65 -14.70
C ALA A 4 11.61 -0.92 -13.50
N GLY A 5 12.26 -0.91 -12.34
CA GLY A 5 11.74 -0.23 -11.14
C GLY A 5 10.49 -0.92 -10.55
N VAL A 6 10.36 -2.24 -10.74
CA VAL A 6 9.27 -3.03 -10.18
C VAL A 6 9.80 -3.99 -9.11
N GLY A 7 9.16 -3.93 -7.94
CA GLY A 7 9.33 -4.89 -6.85
C GLY A 7 8.20 -5.92 -6.86
N TYR A 8 8.52 -7.16 -6.50
CA TYR A 8 7.53 -8.21 -6.34
C TYR A 8 7.82 -8.99 -5.07
N ARG A 9 6.75 -9.29 -4.34
CA ARG A 9 6.74 -10.22 -3.22
C ARG A 9 5.50 -11.08 -3.38
N GLY A 10 5.68 -12.40 -3.44
CA GLY A 10 4.55 -13.32 -3.49
C GLY A 10 4.94 -14.74 -3.85
N PRO A 11 3.94 -15.64 -3.93
CA PRO A 11 4.16 -17.06 -4.16
C PRO A 11 4.43 -17.39 -5.63
N ALA A 12 4.33 -16.42 -6.55
CA ALA A 12 4.55 -16.67 -7.97
C ALA A 12 6.00 -17.07 -8.26
N ASP A 13 6.15 -17.79 -9.36
CA ASP A 13 7.44 -18.21 -9.88
C ASP A 13 8.39 -17.01 -10.00
N PRO A 14 9.62 -17.08 -9.44
CA PRO A 14 10.63 -16.03 -9.62
C PRO A 14 10.99 -15.72 -11.08
N SER A 15 10.66 -16.62 -12.02
CA SER A 15 10.85 -16.43 -13.47
C SER A 15 9.70 -15.67 -14.15
N LEU A 16 8.64 -15.32 -13.41
CA LEU A 16 7.52 -14.56 -13.98
C LEU A 16 7.97 -13.18 -14.44
N SER A 17 7.59 -12.80 -15.66
CA SER A 17 7.96 -11.48 -16.20
C SER A 17 7.19 -10.35 -15.50
N VAL A 18 7.74 -9.13 -15.57
CA VAL A 18 7.08 -7.94 -14.99
C VAL A 18 5.73 -7.70 -15.66
N GLU A 19 5.60 -7.93 -16.96
CA GLU A 19 4.36 -7.79 -17.72
C GLU A 19 3.29 -8.78 -17.23
N ALA A 20 3.69 -10.00 -16.87
CA ALA A 20 2.77 -10.97 -16.30
C ALA A 20 2.28 -10.55 -14.91
N LEU A 21 3.15 -9.94 -14.08
CA LEU A 21 2.73 -9.35 -12.80
C LEU A 21 1.76 -8.19 -12.99
N VAL A 22 2.07 -7.29 -13.92
CA VAL A 22 1.23 -6.14 -14.25
C VAL A 22 -0.12 -6.59 -14.79
N LYS A 23 -0.14 -7.63 -15.64
CA LYS A 23 -1.39 -8.22 -16.12
C LYS A 23 -2.26 -8.72 -14.96
N ARG A 24 -1.67 -9.33 -13.94
CA ARG A 24 -2.43 -9.78 -12.75
C ARG A 24 -3.01 -8.61 -11.96
N LEU A 25 -2.29 -7.48 -11.88
CA LEU A 25 -2.84 -6.25 -11.31
C LEU A 25 -4.01 -5.71 -12.16
N ASP A 26 -3.86 -5.68 -13.48
CA ASP A 26 -4.93 -5.23 -14.39
C ASP A 26 -6.17 -6.13 -14.29
N ASP A 27 -5.98 -7.44 -14.13
CA ASP A 27 -7.05 -8.44 -14.00
C ASP A 27 -7.62 -8.53 -12.56
N ALA A 28 -7.05 -7.80 -11.58
CA ALA A 28 -7.45 -7.89 -10.18
C ALA A 28 -8.93 -7.51 -9.99
N GLN A 29 -9.60 -8.16 -9.03
CA GLN A 29 -11.01 -7.97 -8.70
C GLN A 29 -11.21 -7.94 -7.19
N GLY A 30 -12.31 -7.31 -6.76
CA GLY A 30 -12.69 -7.27 -5.35
C GLY A 30 -11.90 -6.21 -4.58
N VAL A 31 -10.79 -6.62 -3.96
CA VAL A 31 -10.05 -5.81 -2.99
C VAL A 31 -8.57 -5.83 -3.30
N VAL A 32 -7.91 -4.68 -3.18
CA VAL A 32 -6.45 -4.54 -3.08
C VAL A 32 -6.10 -3.64 -1.91
N ALA A 33 -4.91 -3.80 -1.33
CA ALA A 33 -4.40 -2.85 -0.35
C ALA A 33 -3.29 -1.99 -0.95
N VAL A 34 -3.23 -0.73 -0.55
CA VAL A 34 -2.41 0.31 -1.19
C VAL A 34 -1.60 1.04 -0.13
N ASP A 35 -0.33 1.26 -0.42
CA ASP A 35 0.60 2.02 0.42
C ASP A 35 1.52 2.87 -0.46
N THR A 36 1.74 4.13 -0.09
CA THR A 36 2.70 5.01 -0.76
C THR A 36 3.95 5.20 0.08
N GLU A 37 5.09 5.24 -0.58
CA GLU A 37 6.33 5.69 0.06
C GLU A 37 6.64 7.11 -0.37
N THR A 38 7.21 7.89 0.55
CA THR A 38 7.59 9.29 0.33
C THR A 38 9.02 9.55 0.79
N ILE A 39 9.60 10.69 0.39
CA ILE A 39 10.95 11.08 0.82
C ILE A 39 11.02 11.12 2.37
N SER A 40 10.00 11.68 3.00
CA SER A 40 9.81 11.67 4.46
C SER A 40 8.37 12.06 4.84
N ILE A 41 8.04 11.98 6.14
CA ILE A 41 6.74 12.46 6.66
C ILE A 41 6.51 13.96 6.37
N LYS A 42 7.57 14.77 6.34
CA LYS A 42 7.50 16.22 6.06
C LYS A 42 7.48 16.52 4.57
N ASP A 43 8.31 15.81 3.81
CA ASP A 43 8.40 15.90 2.36
C ASP A 43 7.68 14.72 1.72
N ARG A 44 6.40 14.96 1.39
CA ARG A 44 5.48 13.93 0.89
C ARG A 44 5.62 13.67 -0.61
N THR A 45 6.73 14.06 -1.23
CA THR A 45 7.01 13.66 -2.61
C THR A 45 7.05 12.13 -2.71
N CYS A 46 6.20 11.58 -3.58
CA CYS A 46 6.08 10.14 -3.81
C CYS A 46 7.36 9.55 -4.38
N ILE A 47 7.87 8.50 -3.76
CA ILE A 47 9.01 7.71 -4.27
C ILE A 47 8.57 6.36 -4.83
N GLY A 48 7.41 5.85 -4.42
CA GLY A 48 6.76 4.71 -5.07
C GLY A 48 5.47 4.29 -4.39
N LEU A 49 4.89 3.23 -4.92
CA LEU A 49 3.55 2.73 -4.56
C LEU A 49 3.57 1.22 -4.52
N SER A 50 3.11 0.63 -3.42
CA SER A 50 2.81 -0.80 -3.36
C SER A 50 1.31 -1.07 -3.44
N ILE A 51 0.97 -2.12 -4.17
CA ILE A 51 -0.38 -2.67 -4.25
C ILE A 51 -0.32 -4.15 -3.89
N ALA A 52 -0.95 -4.53 -2.79
CA ALA A 52 -1.16 -5.93 -2.41
C ALA A 52 -2.40 -6.50 -3.10
N LEU A 53 -2.20 -7.60 -3.82
CA LEU A 53 -3.26 -8.37 -4.50
C LEU A 53 -3.86 -9.45 -3.58
N GLY A 54 -3.25 -9.68 -2.43
CA GLY A 54 -3.66 -10.71 -1.48
C GLY A 54 -2.82 -10.71 -0.20
N PRO A 55 -3.06 -11.67 0.70
CA PRO A 55 -2.41 -11.72 2.02
C PRO A 55 -0.92 -12.05 1.96
N THR A 56 -0.42 -12.51 0.81
CA THR A 56 0.98 -12.89 0.61
C THR A 56 1.58 -12.28 -0.64
N GLU A 57 0.82 -11.47 -1.39
CA GLU A 57 1.23 -10.98 -2.70
C GLU A 57 1.09 -9.47 -2.82
N SER A 58 2.18 -8.82 -3.23
CA SER A 58 2.23 -7.38 -3.49
C SER A 58 3.22 -7.05 -4.60
N ILE A 59 2.89 -6.00 -5.35
CA ILE A 59 3.73 -5.43 -6.39
C ILE A 59 4.07 -4.00 -5.97
N TYR A 60 5.32 -3.58 -6.17
CA TYR A 60 5.78 -2.22 -5.95
C TYR A 60 6.18 -1.57 -7.28
N PHE A 61 5.79 -0.31 -7.45
CA PHE A 61 6.13 0.50 -8.61
C PHE A 61 6.90 1.73 -8.15
N ARG A 62 8.13 1.88 -8.65
CA ARG A 62 8.97 3.03 -8.34
C ARG A 62 8.48 4.28 -9.08
N MET A 63 8.46 5.41 -8.37
CA MET A 63 8.21 6.74 -8.95
C MET A 63 9.52 7.54 -9.07
N LEU A 64 10.35 7.53 -8.01
CA LEU A 64 11.65 8.21 -7.98
C LEU A 64 12.80 7.24 -7.60
N PRO A 65 14.05 7.53 -8.02
CA PRO A 65 14.45 8.64 -8.88
C PRO A 65 14.02 8.45 -10.34
N ASP A 66 13.91 7.21 -10.79
CA ASP A 66 13.41 6.87 -12.12
C ASP A 66 12.07 6.15 -12.02
N THR A 67 11.06 6.71 -12.68
CA THR A 67 9.72 6.17 -12.72
C THR A 67 9.70 4.84 -13.49
N SER A 68 9.04 3.84 -12.93
CA SER A 68 8.78 2.58 -13.62
C SER A 68 7.95 2.81 -14.88
N GLU A 69 8.30 2.14 -15.98
CA GLU A 69 7.50 2.18 -17.21
C GLU A 69 6.05 1.67 -17.01
N PHE A 70 5.83 0.86 -15.96
CA PHE A 70 4.53 0.30 -15.61
C PHE A 70 3.72 1.18 -14.64
N TRP A 71 4.20 2.37 -14.29
CA TRP A 71 3.54 3.26 -13.33
C TRP A 71 2.06 3.53 -13.65
N GLN A 72 1.72 3.66 -14.93
CA GLN A 72 0.34 3.90 -15.36
C GLN A 72 -0.62 2.76 -14.98
N HIS A 73 -0.14 1.52 -14.87
CA HIS A 73 -0.97 0.39 -14.43
C HIS A 73 -1.30 0.49 -12.94
N ALA A 74 -0.32 0.88 -12.12
CA ALA A 74 -0.55 1.16 -10.71
C ALA A 74 -1.58 2.29 -10.52
N MET A 75 -1.46 3.36 -11.31
CA MET A 75 -2.40 4.47 -11.25
C MET A 75 -3.81 4.11 -11.73
N ARG A 76 -3.90 3.31 -12.78
CA ARG A 76 -5.19 2.76 -13.23
C ARG A 76 -5.83 1.92 -12.12
N ALA A 77 -5.08 1.08 -11.42
CA ALA A 77 -5.61 0.24 -10.36
C ALA A 77 -6.20 1.05 -9.21
N VAL A 78 -5.54 2.12 -8.75
CA VAL A 78 -6.09 2.96 -7.66
C VAL A 78 -7.25 3.85 -8.11
N ALA A 79 -7.38 4.12 -9.42
CA ALA A 79 -8.47 4.90 -9.99
C ALA A 79 -9.74 4.06 -10.31
N ARG A 80 -9.66 2.73 -10.24
CA ARG A 80 -10.77 1.83 -10.58
C ARG A 80 -11.89 1.90 -9.53
N PRO A 81 -13.14 2.22 -9.91
CA PRO A 81 -14.26 2.23 -8.96
C PRO A 81 -14.78 0.81 -8.65
N ASP A 82 -14.52 -0.16 -9.52
CA ASP A 82 -14.93 -1.57 -9.35
C ASP A 82 -14.01 -2.38 -8.43
N LEU A 83 -12.88 -1.79 -8.04
CA LEU A 83 -11.89 -2.37 -7.15
C LEU A 83 -11.92 -1.61 -5.82
N THR A 84 -12.03 -2.28 -4.68
CA THR A 84 -11.95 -1.64 -3.37
C THR A 84 -10.48 -1.42 -3.02
N LYS A 85 -10.10 -0.19 -2.66
CA LYS A 85 -8.73 0.12 -2.23
C LYS A 85 -8.69 0.25 -0.71
N VAL A 86 -7.93 -0.61 -0.07
CA VAL A 86 -7.73 -0.61 1.38
C VAL A 86 -6.43 0.12 1.70
N TYR A 87 -6.51 1.08 2.62
CA TYR A 87 -5.36 1.80 3.11
C TYR A 87 -5.21 1.59 4.63
N HIS A 88 -4.08 2.03 5.15
CA HIS A 88 -3.92 2.29 6.57
C HIS A 88 -3.57 3.76 6.73
N ASN A 89 -4.52 4.59 7.20
CA ASN A 89 -4.43 6.06 7.22
C ASN A 89 -4.52 6.68 5.80
N ALA A 90 -5.61 6.38 5.10
CA ALA A 90 -5.87 6.69 3.69
C ALA A 90 -5.65 8.15 3.31
N LEU A 91 -5.95 9.09 4.20
CA LEU A 91 -5.79 10.54 3.92
C LEU A 91 -4.35 10.91 3.54
N PHE A 92 -3.37 10.20 4.08
CA PHE A 92 -1.97 10.44 3.72
C PHE A 92 -1.71 10.00 2.27
N ASP A 93 -1.96 8.73 1.96
CA ASP A 93 -1.71 8.14 0.65
C ASP A 93 -2.53 8.80 -0.45
N LEU A 94 -3.81 9.06 -0.22
CA LEU A 94 -4.66 9.75 -1.20
C LEU A 94 -4.11 11.15 -1.51
N GLY A 95 -3.64 11.88 -0.49
CA GLY A 95 -3.00 13.18 -0.68
C GLY A 95 -1.71 13.08 -1.50
N VAL A 96 -0.89 12.04 -1.28
CA VAL A 96 0.32 11.77 -2.08
C VAL A 96 -0.06 11.42 -3.51
N LEU A 97 -0.97 10.45 -3.71
CA LEU A 97 -1.40 9.97 -5.02
C LEU A 97 -2.02 11.09 -5.86
N SER A 98 -2.80 11.99 -5.29
CA SER A 98 -3.36 13.14 -6.02
C SER A 98 -2.29 14.08 -6.60
N THR A 99 -1.06 14.08 -6.08
CA THR A 99 0.03 14.92 -6.61
C THR A 99 0.75 14.30 -7.81
N VAL A 100 0.68 12.97 -7.96
CA VAL A 100 1.37 12.21 -9.01
C VAL A 100 0.42 11.53 -10.00
N ALA A 101 -0.88 11.53 -9.69
CA ALA A 101 -1.92 10.98 -10.54
C ALA A 101 -2.09 11.84 -11.80
N PRO A 102 -2.01 11.25 -13.01
CA PRO A 102 -2.38 11.96 -14.21
C PRO A 102 -3.88 12.30 -14.17
N HIS A 103 -4.29 13.34 -14.91
CA HIS A 103 -5.69 13.80 -14.90
C HIS A 103 -6.72 12.70 -15.19
N MET A 104 -6.36 11.66 -15.97
CA MET A 104 -7.25 10.55 -16.32
C MET A 104 -7.32 9.41 -15.28
N TYR A 105 -6.40 9.37 -14.31
CA TYR A 105 -6.33 8.30 -13.30
C TYR A 105 -6.23 8.89 -11.89
N GLN A 106 -7.16 9.79 -11.57
CA GLN A 106 -7.29 10.28 -10.20
C GLN A 106 -7.65 9.11 -9.27
N PRO A 107 -7.08 9.03 -8.05
CA PRO A 107 -7.41 7.98 -7.11
C PRO A 107 -8.91 7.98 -6.83
N ASP A 108 -9.52 6.80 -6.88
CA ASP A 108 -10.92 6.69 -6.47
C ASP A 108 -11.01 6.81 -4.94
N VAL A 109 -11.83 7.75 -4.50
CA VAL A 109 -12.06 8.07 -3.10
C VAL A 109 -13.41 7.55 -2.61
N THR A 110 -14.17 6.86 -3.47
CA THR A 110 -15.54 6.43 -3.17
C THR A 110 -15.63 4.95 -2.78
N ASN A 111 -14.80 4.09 -3.36
CA ASN A 111 -14.72 2.68 -3.02
C ASN A 111 -13.39 2.36 -2.32
N ILE A 112 -13.28 2.81 -1.07
CA ILE A 112 -12.09 2.66 -0.23
C ILE A 112 -12.43 2.14 1.17
N ALA A 113 -11.46 1.55 1.84
CA ALA A 113 -11.51 1.24 3.28
C ALA A 113 -10.23 1.70 3.99
N ASP A 114 -10.32 1.98 5.29
CA ASP A 114 -9.18 2.43 6.09
C ASP A 114 -9.07 1.62 7.40
N THR A 115 -8.09 0.72 7.45
CA THR A 115 -7.85 -0.15 8.60
C THR A 115 -7.45 0.62 9.87
N SER A 116 -6.91 1.85 9.75
CA SER A 116 -6.62 2.71 10.89
C SER A 116 -7.89 3.31 11.50
N LEU A 117 -8.91 3.62 10.68
CA LEU A 117 -10.21 4.08 11.16
C LEU A 117 -10.99 2.93 11.79
N ILE A 118 -11.05 1.77 11.12
CA ILE A 118 -11.68 0.55 11.64
C ILE A 118 -11.11 0.20 13.03
N SER A 119 -9.79 0.34 13.20
CA SER A 119 -9.13 0.13 14.50
C SER A 119 -9.53 1.17 15.55
N LYS A 120 -9.48 2.46 15.20
CA LYS A 120 -9.81 3.57 16.12
C LYS A 120 -11.24 3.47 16.66
N VAL A 121 -12.22 3.15 15.81
CA VAL A 121 -13.62 3.03 16.24
C VAL A 121 -13.81 1.88 17.24
N GLN A 122 -12.95 0.87 17.20
CA GLN A 122 -12.94 -0.26 18.14
C GLN A 122 -12.06 -0.03 19.37
N GLY A 123 -11.38 1.13 19.48
CA GLY A 123 -10.44 1.40 20.56
C GLY A 123 -9.15 0.57 20.49
N GLN A 124 -8.77 0.10 19.30
CA GLN A 124 -7.53 -0.64 19.05
C GLN A 124 -6.36 0.30 18.67
N PRO A 125 -5.11 -0.19 18.64
CA PRO A 125 -3.96 0.60 18.21
C PRO A 125 -4.10 1.12 16.77
N ALA A 126 -3.86 2.41 16.58
CA ALA A 126 -3.99 3.06 15.27
C ALA A 126 -2.73 3.02 14.41
N ARG A 127 -1.61 2.48 14.92
CA ARG A 127 -0.35 2.36 14.19
C ARG A 127 -0.29 0.98 13.55
N LEU A 128 0.07 0.91 12.27
CA LEU A 128 0.09 -0.33 11.52
C LEU A 128 0.93 -1.42 12.19
N LYS A 129 2.13 -1.07 12.69
CA LYS A 129 3.03 -2.03 13.35
C LYS A 129 2.42 -2.65 14.60
N ASP A 130 1.86 -1.81 15.47
CA ASP A 130 1.25 -2.27 16.73
C ASP A 130 0.01 -3.11 16.43
N LEU A 131 -0.83 -2.67 15.49
CA LEU A 131 -2.05 -3.35 15.10
C LEU A 131 -1.79 -4.69 14.39
N ALA A 132 -0.81 -4.74 13.48
CA ALA A 132 -0.40 -5.97 12.80
C ALA A 132 0.17 -7.00 13.79
N PHE A 133 0.92 -6.55 14.80
CA PHE A 133 1.40 -7.43 15.85
C PHE A 133 0.24 -7.95 16.72
N ASP A 134 -0.61 -7.05 17.22
CA ASP A 134 -1.70 -7.40 18.14
C ASP A 134 -2.75 -8.31 17.50
N ARG A 135 -3.10 -8.08 16.22
CA ARG A 135 -4.14 -8.83 15.51
C ARG A 135 -3.61 -10.08 14.82
N LEU A 136 -2.44 -9.98 14.20
CA LEU A 136 -1.95 -11.01 13.27
C LEU A 136 -0.70 -11.73 13.77
N GLY A 137 -0.12 -11.32 14.91
CA GLY A 137 1.21 -11.74 15.34
C GLY A 137 2.30 -11.40 14.32
N LEU A 138 2.07 -10.38 13.48
CA LEU A 138 2.96 -10.02 12.38
C LEU A 138 3.87 -8.86 12.79
N GLU A 139 5.17 -9.12 12.89
CA GLU A 139 6.17 -8.07 13.04
C GLU A 139 6.46 -7.42 11.68
N ILE A 140 6.33 -6.10 11.62
CA ILE A 140 6.68 -5.28 10.45
C ILE A 140 7.64 -4.16 10.83
N GLN A 141 8.38 -3.66 9.84
CA GLN A 141 9.34 -2.58 10.04
C GLN A 141 8.65 -1.22 10.04
N ALA A 142 8.89 -0.42 11.08
CA ALA A 142 8.62 1.01 11.06
C ALA A 142 9.74 1.74 10.29
N ILE A 143 9.48 2.97 9.85
CA ILE A 143 10.50 3.81 9.21
C ILE A 143 11.72 3.98 10.12
N ASP A 144 11.50 4.20 11.42
CA ASP A 144 12.57 4.37 12.42
C ASP A 144 13.45 3.11 12.58
N ASP A 145 12.98 1.93 12.15
CA ASP A 145 13.75 0.69 12.18
C ASP A 145 14.77 0.60 11.03
N ILE A 146 14.52 1.31 9.93
CA ILE A 146 15.34 1.21 8.69
C ILE A 146 16.06 2.50 8.32
N LEU A 147 15.61 3.66 8.82
CA LEU A 147 16.13 4.96 8.43
C LEU A 147 17.13 5.48 9.46
N PRO A 148 18.43 5.60 9.13
CA PRO A 148 19.41 6.18 10.03
C PRO A 148 19.09 7.65 10.32
N ALA A 149 19.54 8.14 11.48
CA ALA A 149 19.35 9.54 11.83
C ALA A 149 19.88 10.48 10.73
N ARG A 150 19.11 11.53 10.41
CA ARG A 150 19.41 12.56 9.39
C ARG A 150 19.45 12.08 7.94
N HIS A 151 18.96 10.87 7.65
CA HIS A 151 18.78 10.38 6.28
C HIS A 151 17.31 10.51 5.86
N THR A 152 17.07 10.39 4.56
CA THR A 152 15.76 10.32 3.91
C THR A 152 15.58 8.96 3.23
N MET A 153 14.36 8.63 2.81
CA MET A 153 14.10 7.36 2.12
C MET A 153 14.86 7.24 0.79
N LEU A 154 15.32 8.35 0.19
CA LEU A 154 16.16 8.35 -1.00
C LEU A 154 17.61 7.93 -0.74
N ASP A 155 18.06 7.96 0.51
CA ASP A 155 19.40 7.53 0.89
C ASP A 155 19.49 6.01 1.11
N LEU A 156 18.34 5.32 1.15
CA LEU A 156 18.26 3.87 1.26
C LEU A 156 18.38 3.20 -0.12
N PHE A 157 18.81 1.94 -0.13
CA PHE A 157 18.68 1.14 -1.34
C PHE A 157 17.19 1.05 -1.68
N TRP A 158 16.83 1.38 -2.93
CA TRP A 158 15.42 1.40 -3.37
C TRP A 158 14.70 0.09 -3.09
N GLY A 159 15.45 -1.01 -2.98
CA GLY A 159 14.88 -2.29 -2.66
C GLY A 159 14.48 -2.53 -1.22
N ASP A 160 15.13 -1.87 -0.28
CA ASP A 160 14.70 -1.90 1.11
C ASP A 160 13.42 -1.09 1.27
N VAL A 161 13.32 0.06 0.58
CA VAL A 161 12.10 0.88 0.47
C VAL A 161 10.96 0.07 -0.13
N ALA A 162 11.18 -0.58 -1.28
CA ALA A 162 10.16 -1.39 -1.92
C ALA A 162 9.71 -2.56 -1.04
N PHE A 163 10.65 -3.24 -0.36
CA PHE A 163 10.35 -4.34 0.53
C PHE A 163 9.47 -3.90 1.71
N LYS A 164 9.82 -2.78 2.36
CA LYS A 164 9.02 -2.20 3.44
C LYS A 164 7.61 -1.85 2.96
N CYS A 165 7.48 -1.09 1.87
CA CYS A 165 6.18 -0.69 1.32
C CYS A 165 5.29 -1.91 0.98
N MET A 166 5.89 -2.95 0.41
CA MET A 166 5.23 -4.24 0.15
C MET A 166 4.83 -4.97 1.43
N GLN A 167 5.62 -4.86 2.50
CA GLN A 167 5.27 -5.42 3.80
C GLN A 167 4.06 -4.70 4.41
N ASP A 168 4.02 -3.37 4.33
CA ASP A 168 2.96 -2.53 4.88
C ASP A 168 1.64 -2.71 4.12
N SER A 169 1.66 -2.71 2.78
CA SER A 169 0.46 -2.98 1.98
C SER A 169 -0.07 -4.40 2.20
N THR A 170 0.81 -5.41 2.29
CA THR A 170 0.40 -6.79 2.60
C THR A 170 -0.19 -6.91 4.02
N ALA A 171 0.41 -6.25 5.01
CA ALA A 171 -0.11 -6.22 6.38
C ALA A 171 -1.50 -5.56 6.43
N THR A 172 -1.66 -4.45 5.72
CA THR A 172 -2.93 -3.74 5.55
C THR A 172 -4.01 -4.64 4.95
N TYR A 173 -3.68 -5.39 3.89
CA TYR A 173 -4.60 -6.37 3.29
C TYR A 173 -5.03 -7.42 4.31
N ARG A 174 -4.08 -8.01 5.03
CA ARG A 174 -4.36 -9.05 6.04
C ARG A 174 -5.23 -8.54 7.17
N LEU A 175 -4.99 -7.31 7.64
CA LEU A 175 -5.81 -6.67 8.66
C LEU A 175 -7.25 -6.49 8.19
N TYR A 176 -7.44 -6.00 6.96
CA TYR A 176 -8.79 -5.86 6.40
C TYR A 176 -9.54 -7.18 6.27
N VAL A 177 -8.85 -8.26 5.89
CA VAL A 177 -9.47 -9.61 5.84
C VAL A 177 -9.76 -10.16 7.24
N ASP A 178 -8.92 -9.86 8.23
CA ASP A 178 -9.08 -10.36 9.61
C ASP A 178 -10.24 -9.69 10.37
N TYR A 179 -10.56 -8.43 10.06
CA TYR A 179 -11.67 -7.70 10.67
C TYR A 179 -12.21 -6.61 9.73
N PRO A 180 -12.98 -7.00 8.70
CA PRO A 180 -13.52 -6.06 7.73
C PRO A 180 -14.59 -5.15 8.39
N PRO A 181 -14.88 -3.96 7.84
CA PRO A 181 -15.81 -3.01 8.44
C PRO A 181 -17.22 -3.57 8.64
N GLU A 182 -17.62 -4.57 7.85
CA GLU A 182 -18.90 -5.28 7.97
C GLU A 182 -19.04 -6.09 9.27
N GLU A 183 -17.92 -6.39 9.94
CA GLU A 183 -17.92 -7.05 11.25
C GLU A 183 -17.98 -6.06 12.42
N LEU A 184 -17.99 -4.74 12.16
CA LEU A 184 -18.20 -3.75 13.21
C LEU A 184 -19.61 -3.90 13.82
N PRO A 185 -19.73 -3.81 15.16
CA PRO A 185 -21.04 -3.68 15.81
C PRO A 185 -21.85 -2.54 15.17
N PRO A 186 -23.18 -2.67 15.01
CA PRO A 186 -24.00 -1.66 14.36
C PRO A 186 -23.82 -0.25 14.93
N ASN A 187 -23.60 -0.13 16.25
CA ASN A 187 -23.37 1.14 16.93
C ASN A 187 -22.00 1.77 16.64
N LEU A 188 -21.05 1.01 16.10
CA LEU A 188 -19.74 1.49 15.66
C LEU A 188 -19.67 1.72 14.16
N LEU A 189 -20.53 1.06 13.37
CA LEU A 189 -20.61 1.26 11.92
C LEU A 189 -21.00 2.71 11.59
N ASP A 190 -21.90 3.33 12.36
CA ASP A 190 -22.26 4.75 12.19
C ASP A 190 -21.09 5.72 12.49
N CYS A 191 -20.04 5.24 13.17
CA CYS A 191 -18.85 6.01 13.51
C CYS A 191 -17.70 5.82 12.50
N TYR A 192 -17.83 4.85 11.58
CA TYR A 192 -16.87 4.52 10.52
C TYR A 192 -17.25 5.24 9.23
#